data_AF-A0A233S1X4-F1
#
_entry.id   AF-A0A233S1X4-F1
#
_cell.length_a   1.000
_cell.length_b   1.000
_cell.length_c   1.000
_cell.angle_alpha   90.00
_cell.angle_beta   90.00
_cell.angle_gamma   90.00
#
_symmetry.space_group_name_H-M   'P 1'
#
loop_
_entity.id
_entity.type
_entity.pdbx_description
1 polymer ?
#
loop_
_entity_poly.entity_id
_entity_poly.type
_entity_poly.pdbx_seq_one_letter_code
_entity_poly.pdbx_strand_id
1 'polypeptide(L)'
;MTLTDLGNGFRDDDQRRRVQAVIHDRLADDREPQECRYLMRFWWQLRMPYREVSLEQLSLNVSQPKLDVLNQLISAIRTSHAEIDAWVATTQDAFPVIQDRGFRAASGGGG
;
A
#
# COMPACT_ATOMS: atom_id res chain seq x y z
N MET A 1 15.16 4.40 -10.23
CA MET A 1 14.13 3.48 -10.77
C MET A 1 12.78 4.19 -10.73
N THR A 2 12.07 4.27 -11.85
CA THR A 2 10.73 4.87 -11.88
C THR A 2 9.70 3.84 -11.41
N LEU A 3 8.56 4.31 -10.90
CA LEU A 3 7.44 3.47 -10.46
C LEU A 3 6.19 3.70 -11.34
N THR A 4 6.34 4.41 -12.46
CA THR A 4 5.23 4.82 -13.35
C THR A 4 4.75 3.67 -14.24
N ASP A 5 5.59 2.66 -14.42
CA ASP A 5 5.32 1.45 -15.19
C ASP A 5 4.42 0.44 -14.46
N LEU A 6 4.30 0.55 -13.13
CA LEU A 6 3.69 -0.48 -12.30
C LEU A 6 2.23 -0.77 -12.64
N GLY A 7 1.47 0.24 -13.10
CA GLY A 7 0.08 0.06 -13.48
C GLY A 7 -0.15 -0.94 -14.62
N ASN A 8 0.88 -1.25 -15.41
CA ASN A 8 0.79 -2.16 -16.55
C ASN A 8 1.12 -3.62 -16.21
N GLY A 9 1.63 -3.91 -15.01
CA GLY A 9 2.06 -5.25 -14.63
C GLY A 9 0.97 -6.13 -14.01
N PHE A 10 -0.28 -5.63 -13.94
CA PHE A 10 -1.41 -6.40 -13.44
C PHE A 10 -2.08 -7.20 -14.56
N ARG A 11 -2.53 -8.41 -14.23
CA ARG A 11 -3.30 -9.25 -15.17
C ARG A 11 -4.60 -8.58 -15.61
N ASP A 12 -5.29 -7.98 -14.65
CA ASP A 12 -6.62 -7.42 -14.77
C ASP A 12 -6.88 -6.40 -13.65
N ASP A 13 -7.98 -5.66 -13.77
CA ASP A 13 -8.42 -4.68 -12.78
C ASP A 13 -8.67 -5.28 -11.39
N ASP A 14 -9.11 -6.53 -11.32
CA ASP A 14 -9.41 -7.19 -10.04
C ASP A 14 -8.14 -7.55 -9.27
N GLN A 15 -7.07 -7.98 -9.95
CA GLN A 15 -5.77 -8.17 -9.32
C GLN A 15 -5.21 -6.86 -8.79
N ARG A 16 -5.31 -5.77 -9.56
CA ARG A 16 -4.91 -4.44 -9.09
C ARG A 16 -5.73 -3.99 -7.88
N ARG A 17 -7.05 -4.16 -7.91
CA ARG A 17 -7.95 -3.82 -6.80
C ARG A 17 -7.61 -4.59 -5.54
N ARG A 18 -7.27 -5.88 -5.64
CA ARG A 18 -6.82 -6.69 -4.50
C ARG A 18 -5.54 -6.15 -3.88
N VAL A 19 -4.54 -5.78 -4.69
CA VAL A 19 -3.32 -5.13 -4.20
C VAL A 19 -3.61 -3.78 -3.55
N GLN A 20 -4.43 -2.95 -4.20
CA GLN A 20 -4.86 -1.66 -3.68
C GLN A 20 -5.59 -1.81 -2.33
N ALA A 21 -6.45 -2.81 -2.18
CA ALA A 21 -7.13 -3.11 -0.93
C ALA A 21 -6.13 -3.51 0.17
N VAL A 22 -5.14 -4.35 -0.12
CA VAL A 22 -4.12 -4.71 0.87
C VAL A 22 -3.34 -3.49 1.36
N ILE A 23 -2.87 -2.64 0.43
CA ILE A 23 -2.13 -1.42 0.79
C ILE A 23 -3.02 -0.51 1.63
N HIS A 24 -4.25 -0.25 1.16
CA HIS A 24 -5.17 0.63 1.85
C HIS A 24 -5.55 0.08 3.22
N ASP A 25 -5.99 -1.17 3.31
CA ASP A 25 -6.64 -1.78 4.49
C ASP A 25 -5.65 -2.22 5.58
N ARG A 26 -4.41 -2.53 5.20
CA ARG A 26 -3.43 -3.21 6.09
C ARG A 26 -2.11 -2.47 6.24
N LEU A 27 -1.70 -1.65 5.27
CA LEU A 27 -0.43 -0.92 5.33
C LEU A 27 -0.61 0.57 5.67
N ALA A 28 -1.57 1.23 5.03
CA ALA A 28 -1.84 2.66 5.20
C ALA A 28 -2.62 2.92 6.50
N ASP A 29 -1.87 3.10 7.59
CA ASP A 29 -2.37 3.37 8.94
C ASP A 29 -2.40 4.88 9.21
N ASP A 30 -3.60 5.45 9.35
CA ASP A 30 -3.81 6.88 9.57
C ASP A 30 -3.31 7.38 10.93
N ARG A 31 -3.04 6.47 11.88
CA ARG A 31 -2.37 6.77 13.15
C ARG A 31 -0.91 7.20 12.97
N GLU A 32 -0.31 6.85 11.83
CA GLU A 32 1.04 7.26 11.39
C GLU A 32 0.94 8.16 10.15
N PRO A 33 0.64 9.47 10.29
CA PRO A 33 0.17 10.31 9.18
C PRO A 33 1.19 10.47 8.05
N GLN A 34 2.49 10.52 8.38
CA GLN A 34 3.56 10.63 7.41
C GLN A 34 3.65 9.37 6.55
N GLU A 35 3.76 8.20 7.18
CA GLU A 35 3.83 6.92 6.48
C GLU A 35 2.57 6.69 5.62
N CYS A 36 1.38 6.93 6.18
CA CYS A 36 0.10 6.83 5.48
C CYS A 36 0.09 7.69 4.20
N ARG A 37 0.54 8.95 4.28
CA ARG A 37 0.60 9.85 3.12
C ARG A 37 1.42 9.28 1.97
N TYR A 38 2.60 8.71 2.26
CA TYR A 38 3.47 8.16 1.21
C TYR A 38 2.94 6.82 0.68
N LEU A 39 2.34 5.99 1.53
CA LEU A 39 1.64 4.77 1.11
C LEU A 39 0.44 5.08 0.20
N MET A 40 -0.35 6.11 0.52
CA MET A 40 -1.47 6.54 -0.33
C MET A 40 -1.00 7.10 -1.67
N ARG A 41 0.13 7.82 -1.73
CA ARG A 41 0.71 8.24 -3.01
C ARG A 41 1.14 7.06 -3.87
N PHE A 42 1.80 6.06 -3.26
CA PHE A 42 2.13 4.82 -3.95
C PHE A 42 0.88 4.09 -4.45
N TRP A 43 -0.15 3.99 -3.59
CA TRP A 43 -1.45 3.41 -3.93
C TRP A 43 -2.11 4.05 -5.16
N TRP A 44 -2.09 5.39 -5.24
CA TRP A 44 -2.60 6.13 -6.40
C TRP A 44 -1.78 5.82 -7.66
N GLN A 45 -0.47 5.74 -7.52
CA GLN A 45 0.43 5.49 -8.63
C GLN A 45 0.26 4.11 -9.27
N LEU A 46 -0.26 3.11 -8.55
CA LEU A 46 -0.62 1.80 -9.13
C LEU A 46 -1.71 1.89 -10.21
N ARG A 47 -2.44 3.02 -10.28
CA ARG A 47 -3.47 3.28 -11.29
C ARG A 47 -3.14 4.44 -12.22
N MET A 48 -2.36 5.40 -11.77
CA MET A 48 -2.10 6.63 -12.52
C MET A 48 -0.91 6.49 -13.47
N PRO A 49 -0.95 7.10 -14.67
CA PRO A 49 0.14 7.05 -15.62
C PRO A 49 1.31 7.98 -15.27
N TYR A 50 1.22 8.74 -14.19
CA TYR A 50 2.20 9.75 -13.78
C TYR A 50 2.77 9.46 -12.39
N ARG A 51 3.91 10.07 -12.07
CA ARG A 51 4.65 9.83 -10.82
C ARG A 51 4.08 10.66 -9.68
N GLU A 52 3.62 9.98 -8.63
CA GLU A 52 3.20 10.55 -7.35
C GLU A 52 4.30 10.40 -6.27
N VAL A 53 5.11 9.33 -6.35
CA VAL A 53 6.15 9.01 -5.37
C VAL A 53 7.36 8.30 -6.02
N SER A 54 8.56 8.53 -5.51
CA SER A 54 9.75 7.68 -5.79
C SER A 54 9.96 6.59 -4.75
N LEU A 55 10.71 5.57 -5.16
CA LEU A 55 11.29 4.60 -4.23
C LEU A 55 12.12 5.26 -3.11
N GLU A 56 12.93 6.27 -3.43
CA GLU A 56 13.69 7.05 -2.41
C GLU A 56 12.77 7.74 -1.40
N GLN A 57 11.65 8.29 -1.86
CA GLN A 57 10.67 8.90 -0.97
C GLN A 57 10.00 7.84 -0.08
N LEU A 58 9.72 6.64 -0.61
CA LEU A 58 9.22 5.54 0.20
C LEU A 58 10.24 5.11 1.24
N SER A 59 11.52 4.94 0.88
CA SER A 59 12.55 4.50 1.82
C SER A 59 12.82 5.48 2.96
N LEU A 60 12.57 6.77 2.75
CA LEU A 60 12.76 7.81 3.76
C LEU A 60 11.54 8.00 4.68
N ASN A 61 10.36 7.54 4.28
CA ASN A 61 9.09 7.89 4.95
C ASN A 61 8.23 6.68 5.35
N VAL A 62 8.62 5.48 4.97
CA VAL A 62 7.92 4.23 5.28
C VAL A 62 8.80 3.37 6.17
N SER A 63 8.22 2.76 7.19
CA SER A 63 8.91 1.85 8.09
C SER A 63 9.51 0.67 7.32
N GLN A 64 10.67 0.17 7.79
CA GLN A 64 11.39 -0.91 7.11
C GLN A 64 10.50 -2.14 6.80
N PRO A 65 9.66 -2.65 7.73
CA PRO A 65 8.82 -3.82 7.45
C PRO A 65 7.82 -3.59 6.30
N LYS A 66 7.21 -2.40 6.22
CA LYS A 66 6.29 -2.06 5.13
C LYS A 66 7.05 -1.80 3.84
N LEU A 67 8.22 -1.16 3.91
CA LEU A 67 9.08 -0.91 2.75
C LEU A 67 9.55 -2.22 2.10
N ASP A 68 9.92 -3.23 2.88
CA ASP A 68 10.33 -4.54 2.38
C ASP A 68 9.21 -5.21 1.59
N VAL A 69 7.98 -5.13 2.09
CA VAL A 69 6.80 -5.65 1.41
C VAL A 69 6.47 -4.85 0.15
N LEU A 70 6.63 -3.52 0.14
CA LEU A 70 6.47 -2.72 -1.07
C LEU A 70 7.53 -3.07 -2.13
N ASN A 71 8.78 -3.31 -1.73
CA ASN A 71 9.83 -3.74 -2.63
C ASN A 71 9.52 -5.11 -3.24
N GLN A 72 8.99 -6.05 -2.45
CA GLN A 72 8.50 -7.33 -2.96
C GLN A 72 7.36 -7.15 -3.96
N LEU A 73 6.40 -6.25 -3.70
CA LEU A 73 5.33 -5.94 -4.65
C LEU A 73 5.88 -5.37 -5.96
N ILE A 74 6.80 -4.40 -5.89
CA ILE A 74 7.43 -3.77 -7.06
C ILE A 74 8.13 -4.84 -7.92
N SER A 75 8.81 -5.78 -7.28
CA SER A 75 9.43 -6.93 -7.94
C SER A 75 8.36 -7.82 -8.58
N ALA A 76 7.34 -8.23 -7.82
CA ALA A 76 6.28 -9.12 -8.28
C ALA A 76 5.54 -8.56 -9.51
N ILE A 77 5.19 -7.27 -9.49
CA ILE A 77 4.55 -6.56 -10.61
C ILE A 77 5.39 -6.64 -11.89
N ARG A 78 6.72 -6.64 -11.77
CA ARG A 78 7.64 -6.71 -12.91
C ARG A 78 7.97 -8.11 -13.35
N THR A 79 7.73 -9.11 -12.51
CA THR A 79 8.06 -10.51 -12.79
C THR A 79 6.86 -11.30 -13.28
N SER A 80 5.79 -11.42 -12.48
CA SER A 80 4.64 -12.25 -12.85
C SER A 80 3.37 -11.97 -12.05
N HIS A 81 2.22 -12.23 -12.68
CA HIS A 81 0.91 -12.15 -12.02
C HIS A 81 0.77 -13.13 -10.86
N ALA A 82 1.42 -14.30 -10.91
CA ALA A 82 1.37 -15.29 -9.84
C ALA A 82 2.10 -14.79 -8.58
N GLU A 83 3.22 -14.08 -8.75
CA GLU A 83 3.93 -13.45 -7.62
C GLU A 83 3.11 -12.33 -6.99
N ILE A 84 2.31 -11.59 -7.77
CA ILE A 84 1.39 -10.59 -7.21
C ILE A 84 0.33 -11.27 -6.34
N ASP A 85 -0.26 -12.37 -6.82
CA ASP A 85 -1.26 -13.11 -6.04
C ASP A 85 -0.63 -13.72 -4.76
N ALA A 86 0.61 -14.21 -4.84
CA ALA A 86 1.36 -14.68 -3.67
C ALA A 86 1.64 -13.53 -2.68
N TRP A 87 2.06 -12.37 -3.18
CA TRP A 87 2.29 -11.17 -2.37
C TRP A 87 1.02 -10.74 -1.63
N VAL A 88 -0.14 -10.81 -2.28
CA VAL A 88 -1.43 -10.50 -1.63
C VAL A 88 -1.65 -11.45 -0.45
N ALA A 89 -1.50 -12.76 -0.65
CA ALA A 89 -1.72 -13.74 0.40
C ALA A 89 -0.75 -13.58 1.58
N THR A 90 0.56 -13.43 1.31
CA THR A 90 1.57 -13.30 2.36
C THR A 90 1.45 -11.99 3.12
N THR A 91 1.13 -10.89 2.45
CA THR A 91 0.95 -9.59 3.12
C THR A 91 -0.31 -9.57 3.97
N GLN A 92 -1.39 -10.24 3.54
CA GLN A 92 -2.60 -10.38 4.34
C GLN A 92 -2.40 -11.22 5.61
N ASP A 93 -1.51 -12.20 5.57
CA ASP A 93 -1.13 -12.99 6.74
C ASP A 93 -0.26 -12.18 7.70
N ALA A 94 0.72 -11.45 7.17
CA ALA A 94 1.68 -10.69 7.97
C ALA A 94 1.13 -9.38 8.58
N PHE A 95 0.20 -8.70 7.89
CA PHE A 95 -0.33 -7.40 8.32
C PHE A 95 -1.83 -7.51 8.58
N PRO A 96 -2.31 -7.44 9.84
CA PRO A 96 -3.73 -7.49 10.15
C PRO A 96 -4.47 -6.27 9.57
N VAL A 97 -5.77 -6.42 9.35
CA VAL A 97 -6.62 -5.29 8.93
C VAL A 97 -6.60 -4.20 10.01
N ILE A 98 -6.36 -2.96 9.59
CA ILE A 98 -6.39 -1.80 10.47
C ILE A 98 -7.86 -1.44 10.74
N GLN A 99 -8.35 -1.79 11.93
CA GLN A 99 -9.75 -1.60 12.33
C GLN A 99 -10.04 -0.18 12.89
N ASP A 100 -9.06 0.45 13.53
CA ASP A 100 -9.21 1.78 14.16
C ASP A 100 -8.65 2.87 13.26
N ARG A 101 -9.37 3.14 12.17
CA ARG A 101 -9.14 4.31 11.30
C ARG A 101 -9.93 5.48 11.85
N GLY A 102 -9.46 6.04 12.95
CA GLY A 102 -9.96 7.31 13.47
C GLY A 102 -11.50 7.40 13.60
N PHE A 103 -12.10 6.60 14.47
CA PHE A 103 -13.28 7.07 15.20
C PHE A 103 -13.02 6.95 16.70
N ARG A 104 -12.20 7.86 17.22
CA ARG A 104 -12.38 8.26 18.62
C ARG A 104 -13.73 8.96 18.68
N ALA A 105 -14.78 8.21 18.93
CA ALA A 105 -16.01 8.75 19.48
C ALA A 105 -15.58 9.65 20.64
N ALA A 106 -15.79 10.96 20.51
CA ALA A 106 -15.64 11.85 21.63
C ALA A 106 -16.65 11.37 22.67
N SER A 107 -16.18 10.66 23.69
CA SER A 107 -16.89 10.48 24.95
C SER A 107 -16.97 11.85 25.62
N GLY A 108 -17.77 12.74 25.06
CA GLY A 108 -18.13 14.02 25.64
C GLY A 108 -19.31 13.80 26.56
N GLY A 109 -19.02 13.40 27.80
CA GLY A 109 -19.98 13.54 28.88
C GLY A 109 -20.31 15.01 29.14
N GLY A 110 -21.57 15.25 29.45
CA GLY A 110 -22.11 16.48 30.03
C GLY A 110 -23.62 16.28 30.11
N GLY A 111 -24.29 16.35 31.24
CA GLY A 111 -24.00 16.96 32.54
C GLY A 111 -25.33 17.41 33.06
#